data_AF-A0A7Y4UHC6-F1
#
_entry.id   AF-A0A7Y4UHC6-F1
#
_cell.length_a   1.000
_cell.length_b   1.000
_cell.length_c   1.000
_cell.angle_alpha   90.00
_cell.angle_beta   90.00
_cell.angle_gamma   90.00
#
_symmetry.space_group_name_H-M   'P 1'
#
loop_
_entity.id
_entity.type
_entity.pdbx_description
1 polymer ?
#
loop_
_entity_poly.entity_id
_entity_poly.type
_entity_poly.pdbx_seq_one_letter_code
_entity_poly.pdbx_strand_id
1 'polypeptide(L)' 'VITGIAFIKLMRDLYPQGFGWQEKPYEYAFGRVSFDVIAGTLRLREQIESGVSVADIAASWQADEKSFAETRKPYLLYE' A
#
# COMPACT_ATOMS: atom_id res chain seq x y z
N VAL A 1 1.75 8.19 -4.96
CA VAL A 1 1.75 6.87 -4.25
C VAL A 1 2.73 5.88 -4.89
N ILE A 2 2.65 5.65 -6.20
CA ILE A 2 3.42 4.59 -6.89
C ILE A 2 4.94 4.66 -6.69
N THR A 3 5.52 5.87 -6.65
CA THR A 3 6.97 6.07 -6.44
C THR A 3 7.46 5.48 -5.13
N GLY A 4 6.72 5.68 -4.03
CA GLY A 4 7.09 5.14 -2.72
C GLY A 4 7.05 3.61 -2.71
N ILE A 5 6.02 3.02 -3.32
CA ILE A 5 5.89 1.57 -3.47
C ILE A 5 7.04 1.01 -4.32
N ALA A 6 7.42 1.70 -5.40
CA ALA A 6 8.53 1.30 -6.25
C ALA A 6 9.86 1.26 -5.46
N PHE A 7 10.14 2.26 -4.63
CA PHE A 7 11.32 2.26 -3.75
C PHE A 7 11.30 1.12 -2.73
N ILE A 8 10.17 0.90 -2.06
CA ILE A 8 10.02 -0.17 -1.06
C ILE A 8 10.23 -1.54 -1.72
N LYS A 9 9.57 -1.79 -2.85
CA LYS A 9 9.73 -3.02 -3.62
C LYS A 9 11.18 -3.20 -4.10
N LEU A 10 11.80 -2.15 -4.64
CA LEU A 10 13.21 -2.20 -5.07
C LEU A 10 14.14 -2.56 -3.91
N MET A 11 13.97 -1.95 -2.74
CA MET A 11 14.78 -2.27 -1.56
C MET A 11 14.59 -3.72 -1.11
N ARG A 12 13.34 -4.22 -1.13
CA ARG A 12 13.05 -5.63 -0.80
C ARG A 12 13.67 -6.59 -1.81
N ASP A 13 13.53 -6.31 -3.11
CA ASP A 13 14.04 -7.15 -4.19
C ASP A 13 15.59 -7.22 -4.17
N LEU A 14 16.27 -6.11 -3.88
CA LEU A 14 17.73 -6.03 -3.81
C LEU A 14 18.31 -6.61 -2.52
N TYR A 15 17.60 -6.50 -1.39
CA TYR A 15 18.10 -6.89 -0.07
C TYR A 15 17.12 -7.82 0.68
N PRO A 16 16.76 -9.00 0.15
CA PRO A 16 15.71 -9.84 0.72
C PRO A 16 16.00 -10.32 2.15
N GLN A 17 17.28 -10.50 2.51
CA GLN A 17 17.71 -10.92 3.85
C GLN A 17 17.86 -9.74 4.84
N GLY A 18 18.06 -8.53 4.35
CA GLY A 18 18.25 -7.32 5.16
C GLY A 18 17.00 -6.45 5.28
N PHE A 19 15.98 -6.72 4.48
CA PHE A 19 14.72 -5.99 4.49
C PHE A 19 13.75 -6.60 5.50
N GLY A 20 13.26 -5.78 6.42
CA GLY A 20 12.21 -6.13 7.38
C GLY A 20 11.18 -5.02 7.50
N TRP A 21 9.95 -5.39 7.84
CA TRP A 21 8.89 -4.43 8.15
C TRP A 21 9.02 -3.95 9.59
N GLN A 22 8.59 -2.72 9.86
CA GLN A 22 8.61 -2.19 11.22
C GLN A 22 7.57 -2.92 12.10
N GLU A 23 8.07 -3.63 13.12
CA GLU A 23 7.26 -4.40 14.08
C GLU A 23 6.74 -3.56 15.26
N LYS A 24 7.35 -2.40 15.51
CA LYS A 24 6.83 -1.47 16.52
C LYS A 24 5.40 -1.07 16.15
N PRO A 25 4.49 -0.95 17.12
CA PRO A 25 3.12 -0.53 16.85
C PRO A 25 3.11 0.88 16.24
N TYR A 26 2.24 1.09 15.24
CA TYR A 26 1.92 2.41 14.73
C TYR A 26 0.80 2.99 15.61
N GLU A 27 1.07 4.07 16.34
CA GLU A 27 0.14 4.68 17.30
C GLU A 27 -0.47 3.62 18.26
N TYR A 28 -1.79 3.40 18.20
CA TYR A 28 -2.52 2.47 19.04
C TYR A 28 -2.78 1.11 18.38
N ALA A 29 -2.22 0.86 17.20
CA ALA A 29 -2.43 -0.37 16.43
C ALA A 29 -1.49 -1.51 16.87
N PHE A 30 -1.70 -1.99 18.10
CA PHE A 30 -0.93 -3.10 18.67
C PHE A 30 -1.15 -4.41 17.89
N GLY A 31 -0.09 -5.21 17.74
CA GLY A 31 -0.15 -6.53 17.09
C GLY A 31 -0.34 -6.49 15.57
N ARG A 32 -0.21 -5.31 14.94
CA ARG A 32 -0.26 -5.16 13.48
C ARG A 32 1.04 -4.57 12.96
N VAL A 33 1.46 -5.00 11.78
CA VAL A 33 2.61 -4.41 11.08
C VAL A 33 2.30 -2.94 10.77
N SER A 34 3.18 -2.01 11.14
CA SER A 34 2.99 -0.57 10.95
C SER A 34 2.64 -0.22 9.49
N PHE A 35 3.29 -0.88 8.54
CA PHE A 35 3.06 -0.67 7.12
C PHE A 35 1.62 -0.99 6.69
N ASP A 36 1.06 -2.11 7.17
CA ASP A 36 -0.30 -2.53 6.85
C ASP A 36 -1.34 -1.57 7.42
N VAL A 37 -1.06 -0.99 8.60
CA VAL A 37 -1.91 0.02 9.24
C VAL A 37 -1.97 1.29 8.39
N ILE A 38 -0.82 1.80 7.94
CA ILE A 38 -0.74 3.00 7.11
C ILE A 38 -1.33 2.75 5.71
N ALA A 39 -1.07 1.57 5.14
CA ALA A 39 -1.62 1.19 3.84
C ALA A 39 -3.14 0.94 3.89
N GLY A 40 -3.71 0.71 5.07
CA GLY A 40 -5.13 0.39 5.26
C GLY A 40 -5.51 -1.01 4.77
N THR A 41 -4.53 -1.86 4.45
CA THR A 41 -4.74 -3.22 3.91
C THR A 41 -3.48 -4.07 4.05
N LEU A 42 -3.66 -5.39 4.14
CA LEU A 42 -2.56 -6.38 4.04
C LEU A 42 -2.09 -6.57 2.60
N ARG A 43 -2.99 -6.34 1.63
CA ARG A 43 -2.82 -6.72 0.22
C ARG A 43 -1.55 -6.12 -0.41
N LEU A 44 -1.23 -4.87 -0.08
CA LEU A 44 -0.08 -4.18 -0.65
C LEU A 44 1.24 -4.84 -0.23
N ARG A 45 1.38 -5.18 1.06
CA ARG A 45 2.56 -5.87 1.57
C ARG A 45 2.69 -7.26 0.96
N GLU A 46 1.59 -8.01 0.91
CA GLU A 46 1.55 -9.35 0.32
C GLU A 46 1.94 -9.32 -1.17
N GLN A 47 1.48 -8.33 -1.93
CA GLN A 47 1.87 -8.16 -3.34
C GLN A 47 3.37 -7.84 -3.50
N ILE A 48 3.93 -6.99 -2.64
CA ILE A 48 5.37 -6.69 -2.63
C ILE A 48 6.17 -7.96 -2.31
N GLU A 49 5.78 -8.69 -1.27
CA GLU A 49 6.43 -9.94 -0.84
C GLU A 49 6.32 -11.06 -1.88
N SER A 50 5.21 -11.09 -2.63
CA SER A 50 4.96 -12.07 -3.71
C SER A 50 5.61 -11.68 -5.04
N GLY A 51 6.35 -10.57 -5.09
CA GLY A 51 7.08 -10.16 -6.29
C GLY A 51 6.22 -9.58 -7.40
N VAL A 52 4.98 -9.18 -7.12
CA VAL A 52 4.06 -8.58 -8.10
C VAL A 52 4.67 -7.30 -8.68
N SER A 53 4.51 -7.07 -9.99
CA SER A 53 5.07 -5.88 -10.63
C SER A 53 4.44 -4.60 -10.06
N VAL A 54 5.20 -3.50 -10.04
CA VAL A 54 4.68 -2.20 -9.56
C VAL A 54 3.47 -1.75 -10.37
N ALA A 55 3.46 -2.04 -11.68
CA ALA A 55 2.34 -1.73 -12.57
C ALA A 55 1.07 -2.52 -12.19
N ASP A 56 1.20 -3.81 -11.89
CA ASP A 56 0.05 -4.65 -11.50
C ASP A 56 -0.45 -4.29 -10.09
N ILE A 57 0.44 -3.92 -9.18
CA ILE A 57 0.07 -3.34 -7.88
C ILE A 57 -0.79 -2.09 -8.11
N ALA A 58 -0.36 -1.19 -9.00
CA ALA A 58 -1.10 0.03 -9.32
C ALA A 58 -2.49 -0.26 -9.90
N ALA A 59 -2.55 -1.20 -10.84
CA ALA A 59 -3.79 -1.61 -11.48
C ALA A 59 -4.78 -2.19 -10.45
N SER A 60 -4.28 -2.82 -9.38
CA SER A 60 -5.10 -3.54 -8.41
C SER A 60 -6.04 -2.66 -7.56
N TRP A 61 -5.79 -1.35 -7.46
CA TRP A 61 -6.65 -0.39 -6.74
C TRP A 61 -7.46 0.54 -7.67
N GLN A 62 -7.29 0.45 -9.00
CA GLN A 62 -7.98 1.34 -9.94
C GLN A 62 -9.50 1.20 -9.88
N ALA A 63 -10.00 -0.02 -9.64
CA ALA A 63 -11.43 -0.27 -9.49
C ALA A 63 -12.00 0.44 -8.25
N ASP A 64 -11.29 0.37 -7.12
CA ASP A 64 -11.69 1.02 -5.87
C ASP A 64 -11.59 2.54 -5.98
N GLU A 65 -10.54 3.06 -6.62
CA GLU A 65 -10.37 4.48 -6.90
C GLU A 65 -11.53 5.04 -7.74
N LYS A 66 -11.93 4.31 -8.80
CA LYS A 66 -13.09 4.68 -9.61
C LYS A 66 -14.40 4.62 -8.82
N SER A 67 -14.59 3.57 -8.01
CA SER A 67 -15.77 3.42 -7.14
C SER A 67 -15.87 4.56 -6.12
N PHE A 68 -14.74 4.95 -5.52
CA PHE A 68 -14.69 6.06 -4.57
C PHE A 68 -14.90 7.41 -5.28
N ALA A 69 -14.37 7.58 -6.49
CA ALA A 69 -14.58 8.77 -7.29
C ALA A 69 -16.07 9.02 -7.58
N GLU A 70 -16.87 7.96 -7.78
CA GLU A 70 -18.33 8.05 -7.89
C GLU A 70 -18.99 8.33 -6.53
N THR A 71 -18.60 7.58 -5.49
CA THR A 71 -19.14 7.72 -4.13
C THR A 71 -18.96 9.12 -3.56
N ARG A 72 -17.83 9.78 -3.86
CA ARG A 72 -17.53 11.12 -3.31
C ARG A 72 -18.29 12.26 -4.00
N LYS A 73 -18.89 12.04 -5.19
CA LYS A 73 -19.53 13.12 -6.00
C LYS A 73 -20.54 13.97 -5.23
N PRO A 74 -21.46 13.42 -4.42
CA PRO A 74 -22.45 14.22 -3.69
C PRO A 74 -21.86 15.15 -2.62
N TYR A 75 -20.58 14.98 -2.28
CA TYR A 75 -19.90 15.71 -1.21
C TYR A 75 -18.86 16.71 -1.73
N LEU A 76 -18.73 16.87 -3.06
CA LEU A 76 -17.78 17.82 -3.65
C LEU A 76 -18.32 19.26 -3.55
N LEU A 77 -17.51 20.16 -3.00
CA LEU A 77 -17.81 21.60 -2.90
C LEU A 77 -17.19 22.43 -4.03
N TYR A 78 -16.32 21.81 -4.81
CA TYR A 78 -15.58 22.42 -5.92
C TYR A 78 -15.60 21.48 -7.11
N GLU A 79 -15.52 22.04 -8.31
CA GLU A 79 -15.29 21.29 -9.55
C GLU A 79 -13.88 20.69 -9.60
#